data_AF-L2GQP4-F1
#
_entry.id   AF-L2GQP4-F1
#
_cell.length_a   1.000
_cell.length_b   1.000
_cell.length_c   1.000
_cell.angle_alpha   90.00
_cell.angle_beta   90.00
_cell.angle_gamma   90.00
#
_symmetry.space_group_name_H-M   'P 1'
#
loop_
_entity.id
_entity.type
_entity.pdbx_description
1 polymer ?
#
loop_
_entity_poly.entity_id
_entity_poly.type
_entity_poly.pdbx_seq_one_letter_code
_entity_poly.pdbx_strand_id
1 'polypeptide(L)'
;MNTDQQRNKLTMPLAPTLLAYIKHEYPDLGPIIVSTIEYTVKESKNHYIDVMRALEPLLKDGTKSFVDKLFMFRKKMCKDASNCNRPICLFAHDEDELVGSKKSAAAETSASKKFKIDNSEVIFNKVDESRFSIEELKEYAQKYGVITSVRRLNKGKYLVVFEDPDCARRLVECAGFVLDDPEIKKFFNINVPLDQNKKVDLNQLFQDQKDLLDRLTVSFDSDVLSELKMVTFKIRHHVLSTDKKYCESLASSQKNEEASIDIESSIYYNMFAE
;
A
#
# COMPACT_ATOMS: atom_id res chain seq x y z
N MET A 1 10.67 -15.35 -16.17
CA MET A 1 11.31 -16.32 -15.26
C MET A 1 10.34 -16.61 -14.12
N ASN A 2 10.13 -17.89 -13.79
CA ASN A 2 9.09 -18.39 -12.88
C ASN A 2 9.09 -17.70 -11.52
N THR A 3 7.97 -17.05 -11.16
CA THR A 3 7.69 -16.48 -9.84
C THR A 3 7.75 -17.51 -8.70
N ASP A 4 7.70 -18.80 -9.02
CA ASP A 4 7.86 -19.88 -8.03
C ASP A 4 9.31 -20.12 -7.59
N GLN A 5 10.33 -19.67 -8.35
CA GLN A 5 11.73 -19.84 -7.94
C GLN A 5 12.15 -18.87 -6.82
N GLN A 6 11.53 -17.70 -6.70
CA GLN A 6 11.79 -16.78 -5.59
C GLN A 6 11.08 -17.18 -4.29
N ARG A 7 10.03 -18.02 -4.38
CA ARG A 7 9.31 -18.51 -3.19
C ARG A 7 10.11 -19.50 -2.35
N ASN A 8 11.15 -20.10 -2.93
CA ASN A 8 11.91 -21.22 -2.34
C ASN A 8 13.29 -20.81 -1.77
N LYS A 9 13.53 -19.52 -1.49
CA LYS A 9 14.82 -19.09 -0.93
C LYS A 9 14.68 -18.58 0.51
N LEU A 10 15.33 -19.28 1.43
CA LEU A 10 15.67 -18.81 2.77
C LEU A 10 16.93 -17.94 2.71
N THR A 11 16.91 -16.79 3.37
CA THR A 11 18.08 -15.92 3.54
C THR A 11 18.93 -16.39 4.70
N MET A 12 20.25 -16.41 4.51
CA MET A 12 21.23 -16.78 5.54
C MET A 12 22.11 -15.58 5.91
N PRO A 13 22.53 -15.41 7.18
CA PRO A 13 22.11 -16.21 8.33
C PRO A 13 20.60 -16.05 8.63
N LEU A 14 20.01 -17.02 9.33
CA LEU A 14 18.59 -16.94 9.71
C LEU A 14 18.33 -15.68 10.56
N ALA A 15 17.20 -15.01 10.31
CA ALA A 15 16.82 -13.83 11.08
C ALA A 15 16.72 -14.15 12.58
N PRO A 16 17.09 -13.22 13.49
CA PRO A 16 17.03 -13.46 14.94
C PRO A 16 15.66 -13.92 15.43
N THR A 17 14.57 -13.39 14.85
CA THR A 17 13.19 -13.79 15.17
C THR A 17 12.90 -15.25 14.80
N LEU A 18 13.44 -15.72 13.66
CA LEU A 18 13.33 -17.12 13.27
C LEU A 18 14.13 -18.02 14.20
N LEU A 19 15.34 -17.61 14.59
CA LEU A 19 16.14 -18.36 15.57
C LEU A 19 15.42 -18.46 16.93
N ALA A 20 14.80 -17.36 17.38
CA ALA A 20 14.00 -17.35 18.61
C ALA A 20 12.78 -18.27 18.51
N TYR A 21 12.07 -18.24 17.37
CA TYR A 21 10.95 -19.15 17.10
C TYR A 21 11.37 -20.61 17.17
N ILE A 22 12.46 -20.99 16.50
CA ILE A 22 12.97 -22.37 16.48
C ILE A 22 13.33 -22.84 17.89
N LYS A 23 14.03 -22.00 18.67
CA LYS A 23 14.39 -22.32 20.05
C LYS A 23 13.18 -22.44 20.98
N HIS A 24 12.13 -21.65 20.73
CA HIS A 24 10.91 -21.69 21.53
C HIS A 24 10.08 -22.95 21.25
N GLU A 25 9.89 -23.31 19.97
CA GLU A 25 9.10 -24.49 19.59
C GLU A 25 9.85 -25.81 19.86
N TYR A 26 11.17 -25.81 19.70
CA TYR A 26 12.01 -26.99 19.87
C TYR A 26 13.23 -26.67 20.75
N PRO A 27 13.08 -26.57 22.08
CA PRO A 27 14.17 -26.17 22.97
C PRO A 27 15.40 -27.08 22.88
N ASP A 28 15.17 -28.41 22.87
CA ASP A 28 16.26 -29.40 22.89
C ASP A 28 16.88 -29.63 21.51
N LEU A 29 16.08 -29.50 20.45
CA LEU A 29 16.51 -29.75 19.07
C LEU A 29 16.92 -28.46 18.34
N GLY A 30 16.67 -27.29 18.92
CA GLY A 30 16.84 -25.99 18.28
C GLY A 30 18.21 -25.80 17.62
N PRO A 31 19.34 -26.03 18.33
CA PRO A 31 20.68 -25.92 17.74
C PRO A 31 20.90 -26.87 16.54
N ILE A 32 20.36 -28.10 16.62
CA ILE A 32 20.49 -29.12 15.57
C ILE A 32 19.62 -28.76 14.36
N ILE A 33 18.41 -28.25 14.58
CA ILE A 33 17.50 -27.79 13.52
C ILE A 33 18.14 -26.62 12.79
N VAL A 34 18.68 -25.63 13.51
CA VAL A 34 19.35 -24.47 12.91
C VAL A 34 20.51 -24.95 12.04
N SER A 35 21.46 -25.71 12.60
CA SER A 35 22.63 -26.18 11.83
C SER A 35 22.25 -27.02 10.60
N THR A 36 21.21 -27.85 10.72
CA THR A 36 20.67 -28.63 9.60
C THR A 36 20.12 -27.73 8.50
N ILE A 37 19.36 -26.68 8.85
CA ILE A 37 18.85 -25.69 7.89
C ILE A 37 20.03 -24.96 7.23
N GLU A 38 21.02 -24.49 8.00
CA GLU A 38 22.13 -23.71 7.44
C GLU A 38 22.94 -24.54 6.45
N TYR A 39 23.26 -25.78 6.81
CA TYR A 39 23.98 -26.71 5.96
C TYR A 39 23.18 -27.03 4.69
N THR A 40 21.89 -27.35 4.83
CA THR A 40 21.04 -27.73 3.70
C THR A 40 20.86 -26.58 2.72
N VAL A 41 20.64 -25.35 3.22
CA VAL A 41 20.47 -24.15 2.38
C VAL A 41 21.75 -23.82 1.61
N LYS A 42 22.94 -24.08 2.18
CA LYS A 42 24.22 -23.81 1.51
C LYS A 42 24.44 -24.71 0.28
N GLU A 43 24.02 -25.95 0.34
CA GLU A 43 24.25 -26.96 -0.70
C GLU A 43 23.06 -27.13 -1.66
N SER A 44 21.88 -26.58 -1.31
CA SER A 44 20.63 -26.82 -2.03
C SER A 44 20.35 -25.79 -3.13
N LYS A 45 19.76 -26.27 -4.23
CA LYS A 45 19.12 -25.42 -5.26
C LYS A 45 17.64 -25.15 -4.97
N ASN A 46 16.98 -26.04 -4.23
CA ASN A 46 15.57 -25.94 -3.87
C ASN A 46 15.41 -26.07 -2.35
N HIS A 47 15.54 -24.94 -1.65
CA HIS A 47 15.68 -24.96 -0.19
C HIS A 47 14.47 -25.59 0.48
N TYR A 48 13.26 -25.44 -0.08
CA TYR A 48 12.04 -25.95 0.55
C TYR A 48 12.03 -27.48 0.64
N ILE A 49 12.22 -28.18 -0.50
CA ILE A 49 12.18 -29.64 -0.54
C ILE A 49 13.35 -30.24 0.24
N ASP A 50 14.54 -29.66 0.09
CA ASP A 50 15.73 -30.22 0.70
C ASP A 50 15.74 -29.99 2.22
N VAL A 51 15.29 -28.82 2.71
CA VAL A 51 15.14 -28.57 4.15
C VAL A 51 14.06 -29.47 4.74
N MET A 52 12.93 -29.68 4.03
CA MET A 52 11.90 -30.62 4.48
C MET A 52 12.47 -32.04 4.63
N ARG A 53 13.18 -32.54 3.62
CA ARG A 53 13.78 -33.87 3.68
C ARG A 53 14.83 -33.99 4.79
N ALA A 54 15.64 -32.96 4.99
CA ALA A 54 16.70 -32.95 6.01
C ALA A 54 16.14 -32.89 7.43
N LEU A 55 15.02 -32.21 7.65
CA LEU A 55 14.39 -32.07 8.96
C LEU A 55 13.40 -33.21 9.28
N GLU A 56 12.94 -33.97 8.29
CA GLU A 56 11.99 -35.08 8.48
C GLU A 56 12.40 -36.07 9.59
N PRO A 57 13.67 -36.52 9.68
CA PRO A 57 14.09 -37.44 10.74
C PRO A 57 14.04 -36.81 12.15
N LEU A 58 14.12 -35.48 12.24
CA LEU A 58 14.14 -34.74 13.51
C LEU A 58 12.73 -34.40 13.99
N LEU A 59 11.85 -33.98 13.05
CA LEU A 59 10.54 -33.41 13.36
C LEU A 59 9.35 -34.35 13.04
N LYS A 60 9.60 -35.44 12.30
CA LYS A 60 8.60 -36.46 11.92
C LYS A 60 7.36 -35.83 11.27
N ASP A 61 6.16 -36.21 11.70
CA ASP A 61 4.88 -35.74 11.13
C ASP A 61 4.70 -34.20 11.19
N GLY A 62 5.43 -33.51 12.07
CA GLY A 62 5.39 -32.05 12.20
C GLY A 62 6.23 -31.28 11.17
N THR A 63 7.09 -31.96 10.41
CA THR A 63 8.11 -31.33 9.55
C THR A 63 7.51 -30.40 8.52
N LYS A 64 6.50 -30.87 7.78
CA LYS A 64 5.86 -30.07 6.71
C LYS A 64 5.28 -28.76 7.25
N SER A 65 4.53 -28.83 8.35
CA SER A 65 3.91 -27.67 9.01
C SER A 65 4.97 -26.67 9.48
N PHE A 66 6.07 -27.16 10.06
CA PHE A 66 7.18 -26.33 10.48
C PHE A 66 7.87 -25.63 9.29
N VAL A 67 8.19 -26.37 8.23
CA VAL A 67 8.84 -25.82 7.03
C VAL A 67 7.92 -24.82 6.32
N ASP A 68 6.62 -25.08 6.25
CA ASP A 68 5.65 -24.12 5.71
C ASP A 68 5.69 -22.79 6.47
N LYS A 69 5.69 -22.84 7.80
CA LYS A 69 5.80 -21.64 8.65
C LYS A 69 7.12 -20.91 8.44
N LEU A 70 8.22 -21.65 8.33
CA LEU A 70 9.57 -21.11 8.10
C LEU A 70 9.63 -20.33 6.78
N PHE A 71 9.06 -20.87 5.69
CA PHE A 71 9.04 -20.22 4.38
C PHE A 71 7.96 -19.15 4.21
N MET A 72 6.98 -19.08 5.12
CA MET A 72 5.98 -18.00 5.20
C MET A 72 6.41 -16.83 6.10
N PHE A 73 7.56 -16.91 6.76
CA PHE A 73 8.08 -15.86 7.64
C PHE A 73 8.03 -14.47 6.99
N ARG A 74 7.32 -13.54 7.64
CA ARG A 74 7.07 -12.16 7.20
C ARG A 74 6.46 -11.99 5.79
N LYS A 75 6.01 -13.06 5.13
CA LYS A 75 5.31 -12.98 3.83
C LYS A 75 3.83 -12.66 3.98
N LYS A 76 3.24 -12.97 5.14
CA LYS A 76 1.83 -12.69 5.46
C LYS A 76 1.77 -11.72 6.63
N MET A 77 0.78 -10.83 6.58
CA MET A 77 0.43 -9.97 7.70
C MET A 77 -0.15 -10.81 8.83
N CYS A 78 0.18 -10.45 10.07
CA CYS A 78 -0.42 -11.09 11.22
C CYS A 78 -1.92 -10.81 11.24
N LYS A 79 -2.73 -11.85 11.48
CA LYS A 79 -4.18 -11.71 11.58
C LYS A 79 -4.60 -10.74 12.68
N ASP A 80 -3.81 -10.68 13.75
CA ASP A 80 -4.09 -9.86 14.92
C ASP A 80 -3.45 -8.45 14.82
N ALA A 81 -2.64 -8.20 13.79
CA ALA A 81 -1.96 -6.92 13.52
C ALA A 81 -1.38 -6.26 14.79
N SER A 82 -1.82 -5.04 15.13
CA SER A 82 -1.40 -4.28 16.31
C SER A 82 -1.83 -4.88 17.65
N ASN A 83 -2.75 -5.84 17.65
CA ASN A 83 -3.26 -6.52 18.86
C ASN A 83 -2.61 -7.90 19.08
N CYS A 84 -1.52 -8.20 18.36
CA CYS A 84 -0.85 -9.49 18.50
C CYS A 84 -0.10 -9.59 19.85
N ASN A 85 -0.61 -10.41 20.76
CA ASN A 85 0.00 -10.65 22.08
C ASN A 85 0.96 -11.86 22.09
N ARG A 86 1.37 -12.37 20.92
CA ARG A 86 2.28 -13.52 20.86
C ARG A 86 3.70 -13.04 21.15
N PRO A 87 4.45 -13.71 22.05
CA PRO A 87 5.81 -13.29 22.40
C PRO A 87 6.77 -13.37 21.21
N ILE A 88 6.52 -14.29 20.27
CA ILE A 88 7.28 -14.44 19.02
C ILE A 88 6.28 -14.66 17.88
N CYS A 89 5.98 -13.60 17.13
CA CYS A 89 5.13 -13.70 15.93
C CYS A 89 6.01 -13.89 14.68
N LEU A 90 5.63 -14.87 13.84
CA LEU A 90 6.29 -15.14 12.57
C LEU A 90 5.79 -14.27 11.40
N PHE A 91 4.66 -13.60 11.60
CA PHE A 91 3.99 -12.79 10.59
C PHE A 91 4.38 -11.32 10.71
N ALA A 92 4.22 -10.57 9.63
CA ALA A 92 4.56 -9.15 9.62
C ALA A 92 3.55 -8.33 10.45
N HIS A 93 4.07 -7.35 11.21
CA HIS A 93 3.33 -6.29 11.88
C HIS A 93 3.73 -4.94 11.30
N ASP A 94 2.83 -3.96 11.28
CA ASP A 94 3.10 -2.62 10.71
C ASP A 94 4.28 -1.91 11.41
N GLU A 95 4.54 -2.24 12.68
CA GLU A 95 5.65 -1.67 13.44
C GLU A 95 7.03 -2.26 13.08
N ASP A 96 7.06 -3.47 12.50
CA ASP A 96 8.32 -4.14 12.12
C ASP A 96 9.02 -3.47 10.93
N GLU A 97 8.28 -2.70 10.10
CA GLU A 97 8.85 -1.95 8.99
C GLU A 97 9.69 -0.74 9.45
N LEU A 98 9.48 -0.25 10.68
CA LEU A 98 10.18 0.92 11.22
C LEU A 98 11.59 0.61 11.74
N VAL A 99 11.91 -0.66 12.01
CA VAL A 99 13.18 -1.05 12.66
C VAL A 99 14.12 -1.82 11.71
N GLY A 100 13.62 -2.36 10.59
CA GLY A 100 14.34 -3.38 9.82
C GLY A 100 14.90 -3.03 8.43
N SER A 101 14.72 -1.82 7.90
CA SER A 101 15.08 -1.54 6.49
C SER A 101 16.04 -0.36 6.32
N LYS A 102 17.28 -0.52 6.79
CA LYS A 102 18.45 0.18 6.23
C LYS A 102 19.50 -0.88 5.87
N LYS A 103 19.89 -0.91 4.59
CA LYS A 103 20.90 -1.75 3.91
C LYS A 103 20.40 -3.06 3.26
N SER A 104 20.04 -2.95 1.99
CA SER A 104 20.72 -3.70 0.91
C SER A 104 20.33 -3.08 -0.42
N ALA A 105 21.22 -2.22 -0.93
CA ALA A 105 21.23 -1.77 -2.30
C ALA A 105 22.16 -2.70 -3.10
N ALA A 106 21.63 -3.35 -4.14
CA ALA A 106 22.32 -3.68 -5.39
C ALA A 106 21.34 -4.43 -6.32
N ALA A 107 21.05 -3.82 -7.48
CA ALA A 107 20.73 -4.41 -8.80
C ALA A 107 19.70 -5.56 -8.88
N GLU A 108 18.69 -5.60 -9.74
CA GLU A 108 18.47 -4.92 -11.02
C GLU A 108 17.04 -5.30 -11.50
N THR A 109 16.37 -4.33 -12.11
CA THR A 109 15.40 -4.48 -13.22
C THR A 109 14.56 -5.75 -13.32
N SER A 110 13.34 -5.68 -12.80
CA SER A 110 12.20 -6.25 -13.52
C SER A 110 11.06 -5.24 -13.49
N ALA A 111 10.79 -4.70 -14.68
CA ALA A 111 9.73 -3.77 -14.98
C ALA A 111 8.38 -4.36 -14.55
N SER A 112 7.96 -4.06 -13.32
CA SER A 112 6.55 -3.92 -13.02
C SER A 112 6.06 -2.86 -13.99
N LYS A 113 5.14 -3.22 -14.89
CA LYS A 113 4.31 -2.23 -15.58
C LYS A 113 3.50 -1.51 -14.51
N LYS A 114 4.16 -0.58 -13.80
CA LYS A 114 3.51 0.43 -12.99
C LYS A 114 2.47 1.06 -13.90
N PHE A 115 1.22 0.97 -13.49
CA PHE A 115 0.14 1.78 -14.06
C PHE A 115 0.71 3.17 -14.35
N LYS A 116 0.67 3.57 -15.62
CA LYS A 116 0.96 4.95 -16.03
C LYS A 116 -0.15 5.79 -15.41
N ILE A 117 0.07 6.21 -14.18
CA ILE A 117 -0.74 7.26 -13.56
C ILE A 117 -0.26 8.53 -14.26
N ASP A 118 -1.04 8.97 -15.24
CA ASP A 118 -0.86 10.26 -15.92
C ASP A 118 -1.26 11.36 -14.94
N ASN A 119 -0.39 11.60 -13.96
CA ASN A 119 -0.60 12.59 -12.91
C ASN A 119 0.55 13.58 -12.94
N SER A 120 0.23 14.82 -13.28
CA SER A 120 1.18 15.91 -13.32
C SER A 120 1.42 16.56 -11.95
N GLU A 121 0.70 16.14 -10.91
CA GLU A 121 0.76 16.75 -9.59
C GLU A 121 1.61 15.93 -8.60
N VAL A 122 2.62 16.58 -8.02
CA VAL A 122 3.50 15.99 -6.99
C VAL A 122 3.41 16.78 -5.70
N ILE A 123 3.33 16.06 -4.59
CA ILE A 123 3.35 16.61 -3.24
C ILE A 123 4.74 16.43 -2.65
N PHE A 124 5.31 17.52 -2.14
CA PHE A 124 6.40 17.50 -1.17
C PHE A 124 5.82 17.60 0.24
N ASN A 125 6.21 16.69 1.12
CA ASN A 125 5.74 16.62 2.49
C ASN A 125 6.92 16.68 3.47
N LYS A 126 6.70 17.23 4.66
CA LYS A 126 7.71 17.50 5.69
C LYS A 126 8.80 18.49 5.26
N VAL A 127 8.45 19.50 4.47
CA VAL A 127 9.38 20.58 4.13
C VAL A 127 9.54 21.51 5.35
N ASP A 128 10.77 21.71 5.82
CA ASP A 128 11.06 22.68 6.86
C ASP A 128 11.11 24.10 6.28
N GLU A 129 10.06 24.88 6.54
CA GLU A 129 9.91 26.26 6.04
C GLU A 129 10.93 27.24 6.62
N SER A 130 11.61 26.87 7.71
CA SER A 130 12.69 27.70 8.25
C SER A 130 14.00 27.52 7.47
N ARG A 131 14.14 26.38 6.77
CA ARG A 131 15.35 26.02 6.02
C ARG A 131 15.19 26.18 4.52
N PHE A 132 13.98 25.95 4.00
CA PHE A 132 13.72 25.92 2.56
C PHE A 132 12.54 26.80 2.18
N SER A 133 12.74 27.61 1.15
CA SER A 133 11.77 28.50 0.52
C SER A 133 10.98 27.80 -0.60
N ILE A 134 9.90 28.45 -1.03
CA ILE A 134 9.08 27.97 -2.17
C ILE A 134 9.89 28.03 -3.47
N GLU A 135 10.75 29.04 -3.59
CA GLU A 135 11.62 29.30 -4.73
C GLU A 135 12.65 28.18 -4.89
N GLU A 136 13.27 27.72 -3.80
CA GLU A 136 14.22 26.59 -3.82
C GLU A 136 13.54 25.27 -4.19
N LEU A 137 12.32 25.02 -3.67
CA LEU A 137 11.52 23.86 -4.08
C LEU A 137 11.19 23.90 -5.58
N LYS A 138 10.84 25.08 -6.09
CA LYS A 138 10.55 25.30 -7.51
C LYS A 138 11.79 25.05 -8.36
N GLU A 139 12.94 25.60 -7.97
CA GLU A 139 14.21 25.42 -8.67
C GLU A 139 14.64 23.94 -8.69
N TYR A 140 14.48 23.24 -7.56
CA TYR A 140 14.73 21.79 -7.49
C TYR A 140 13.83 21.02 -8.46
N ALA A 141 12.52 21.30 -8.45
CA ALA A 141 11.56 20.60 -9.30
C ALA A 141 11.73 20.94 -10.79
N GLN A 142 12.22 22.14 -11.13
CA GLN A 142 12.49 22.57 -12.51
C GLN A 142 13.56 21.72 -13.19
N LYS A 143 14.44 21.06 -12.43
CA LYS A 143 15.43 20.11 -12.96
C LYS A 143 14.79 18.92 -13.68
N TYR A 144 13.52 18.63 -13.38
CA TYR A 144 12.79 17.49 -13.93
C TYR A 144 11.84 17.87 -15.08
N GLY A 145 11.45 19.14 -15.22
CA GLY A 145 10.55 19.58 -16.28
C GLY A 145 9.95 20.97 -16.04
N VAL A 146 9.07 21.39 -16.96
CA VAL A 146 8.37 22.68 -16.86
C VAL A 146 7.27 22.58 -15.80
N ILE A 147 7.29 23.53 -14.87
CA ILE A 147 6.33 23.63 -13.77
C ILE A 147 5.27 24.67 -14.15
N THR A 148 4.00 24.26 -14.13
CA THR A 148 2.84 25.13 -14.32
C THR A 148 2.54 25.93 -13.06
N SER A 149 2.58 25.29 -11.88
CA SER A 149 2.32 25.98 -10.61
C SER A 149 3.00 25.31 -9.42
N VAL A 150 3.31 26.11 -8.41
CA VAL A 150 3.74 25.65 -7.08
C VAL A 150 2.83 26.34 -6.06
N ARG A 151 2.17 25.55 -5.21
CA ARG A 151 1.27 26.08 -4.17
C ARG A 151 1.52 25.41 -2.83
N ARG A 152 1.44 26.19 -1.76
CA ARG A 152 1.45 25.66 -0.39
C ARG A 152 0.07 25.09 -0.06
N LEU A 153 0.03 23.87 0.48
CA LEU A 153 -1.23 23.24 0.93
C LEU A 153 -1.45 23.46 2.44
N ASN A 154 -0.46 23.12 3.25
CA ASN A 154 -0.42 23.35 4.69
C ASN A 154 1.03 23.50 5.15
N LYS A 155 1.26 23.71 6.46
CA LYS A 155 2.62 23.86 6.99
C LYS A 155 3.47 22.63 6.65
N GLY A 156 4.58 22.86 5.96
CA GLY A 156 5.51 21.82 5.50
C GLY A 156 4.99 20.92 4.38
N LYS A 157 3.93 21.31 3.67
CA LYS A 157 3.41 20.55 2.51
C LYS A 157 3.16 21.47 1.31
N TYR A 158 3.73 21.06 0.18
CA TYR A 158 3.68 21.82 -1.06
C TYR A 158 3.22 20.94 -2.21
N LEU A 159 2.45 21.51 -3.12
CA LEU A 159 2.04 20.87 -4.36
C LEU A 159 2.77 21.54 -5.52
N VAL A 160 3.35 20.72 -6.39
CA VAL A 160 3.94 21.14 -7.66
C VAL A 160 3.19 20.47 -8.78
N VAL A 161 2.76 21.28 -9.74
CA VAL A 161 2.04 20.83 -10.95
C VAL A 161 2.97 21.01 -12.14
N PHE A 162 3.30 19.90 -12.80
CA PHE A 162 4.07 19.88 -14.04
C PHE A 162 3.15 20.09 -15.25
N GLU A 163 3.72 20.59 -16.33
CA GLU A 163 3.01 20.64 -17.62
C GLU A 163 2.88 19.22 -18.21
N ASP A 164 3.92 18.41 -18.06
CA ASP A 164 4.00 17.04 -18.58
C ASP A 164 3.99 15.99 -17.43
N PRO A 165 3.04 15.02 -17.43
CA PRO A 165 2.99 13.93 -16.46
C PRO A 165 4.28 13.11 -16.35
N ASP A 166 5.02 12.97 -17.45
CA ASP A 166 6.27 12.19 -17.46
C ASP A 166 7.36 12.87 -16.61
N CYS A 167 7.33 14.20 -16.50
CA CYS A 167 8.22 14.97 -15.63
C CYS A 167 7.91 14.74 -14.14
N ALA A 168 6.63 14.77 -13.77
CA ALA A 168 6.17 14.43 -12.42
C ALA A 168 6.62 13.01 -12.02
N ARG A 169 6.47 12.05 -12.94
CA ARG A 169 6.92 10.68 -12.73
C ARG A 169 8.42 10.58 -12.50
N ARG A 170 9.25 11.22 -13.34
CA ARG A 170 10.71 11.26 -13.15
C ARG A 170 11.10 11.83 -11.79
N LEU A 171 10.40 12.88 -11.32
CA LEU A 171 10.67 13.48 -10.03
C LEU A 171 10.36 12.51 -8.87
N VAL A 172 9.20 11.85 -8.89
CA VAL A 172 8.78 10.91 -7.83
C VAL A 172 9.65 9.66 -7.81
N GLU A 173 10.03 9.13 -8.97
CA GLU A 173 10.84 7.91 -9.08
C GLU A 173 12.33 8.13 -8.84
N CYS A 174 12.78 9.39 -8.82
CA CYS A 174 14.17 9.70 -8.53
C CYS A 174 14.51 9.37 -7.07
N ALA A 175 15.51 8.49 -6.87
CA ALA A 175 15.98 8.07 -5.55
C ALA A 175 16.70 9.19 -4.75
N GLY A 176 17.05 10.31 -5.40
CA GLY A 176 17.71 11.43 -4.75
C GLY A 176 16.82 12.14 -3.73
N PHE A 177 17.45 12.63 -2.66
CA PHE A 177 16.79 13.47 -1.66
C PHE A 177 16.32 14.78 -2.27
N VAL A 178 15.29 15.37 -1.66
CA VAL A 178 14.77 16.69 -2.06
C VAL A 178 15.55 17.72 -1.28
N LEU A 179 16.26 18.61 -1.99
CA LEU A 179 17.10 19.64 -1.37
C LEU A 179 18.11 19.07 -0.35
N ASP A 180 18.68 17.89 -0.67
CA ASP A 180 19.61 17.14 0.18
C ASP A 180 19.06 16.78 1.58
N ASP A 181 17.74 16.87 1.76
CA ASP A 181 17.05 16.53 3.00
C ASP A 181 16.33 15.17 2.90
N PRO A 182 16.71 14.16 3.70
CA PRO A 182 16.10 12.83 3.68
C PRO A 182 14.71 12.79 4.33
N GLU A 183 14.32 13.80 5.10
CA GLU A 183 13.01 13.85 5.75
C GLU A 183 11.90 14.28 4.78
N ILE A 184 12.26 15.04 3.74
CA ILE A 184 11.30 15.52 2.73
C ILE A 184 10.90 14.35 1.83
N LYS A 185 9.61 13.99 1.90
CA LYS A 185 9.03 12.93 1.06
C LYS A 185 8.35 13.54 -0.16
N LYS A 186 8.50 12.88 -1.32
CA LYS A 186 7.80 13.22 -2.56
C LYS A 186 6.91 12.07 -3.01
N PHE A 187 5.68 12.37 -3.39
CA PHE A 187 4.71 11.38 -3.87
C PHE A 187 3.65 12.05 -4.74
N PHE A 188 3.02 11.30 -5.64
CA PHE A 188 1.92 11.81 -6.45
C PHE A 188 0.77 12.28 -5.58
N ASN A 189 0.08 13.34 -6.00
CA ASN A 189 -1.18 13.70 -5.36
C ASN A 189 -2.23 12.62 -5.67
N ILE A 190 -2.60 11.80 -4.69
CA ILE A 190 -3.64 10.78 -4.86
C ILE A 190 -5.04 11.42 -4.94
N ASN A 191 -5.16 12.65 -4.42
CA ASN A 191 -6.40 13.42 -4.42
C ASN A 191 -6.52 14.32 -5.65
N VAL A 192 -5.96 13.94 -6.81
CA VAL A 192 -6.32 14.65 -8.04
C VAL A 192 -7.85 14.57 -8.14
N PRO A 193 -8.55 15.71 -8.10
CA PRO A 193 -9.97 15.70 -8.37
C PRO A 193 -10.10 15.11 -9.76
N LEU A 194 -10.72 13.95 -9.87
CA LEU A 194 -11.27 13.47 -11.13
C LEU A 194 -11.94 14.67 -11.76
N ASP A 195 -11.46 15.09 -12.94
CA ASP A 195 -11.89 16.29 -13.64
C ASP A 195 -13.29 16.69 -13.23
N GLN A 196 -13.44 17.72 -12.37
CA GLN A 196 -14.76 18.10 -11.87
C GLN A 196 -15.70 18.53 -13.02
N ASN A 197 -15.12 18.82 -14.19
CA ASN A 197 -15.79 19.16 -15.43
C ASN A 197 -16.19 17.94 -16.28
N LYS A 198 -15.62 16.76 -16.04
CA LYS A 198 -16.02 15.54 -16.72
C LYS A 198 -17.18 14.94 -15.94
N LYS A 199 -18.39 14.98 -16.51
CA LYS A 199 -19.55 14.26 -15.95
C LYS A 199 -19.12 12.80 -15.75
N VAL A 200 -18.91 12.41 -14.50
CA VAL A 200 -18.60 11.04 -14.16
C VAL A 200 -19.91 10.27 -14.18
N ASP A 201 -19.98 9.27 -15.05
CA ASP A 201 -21.10 8.35 -15.11
C ASP A 201 -20.97 7.33 -13.97
N LEU A 202 -21.80 7.49 -12.94
CA LEU A 202 -21.83 6.57 -11.79
C LEU A 202 -22.19 5.15 -12.21
N ASN A 203 -23.04 4.97 -13.22
CA ASN A 203 -23.43 3.64 -13.68
C ASN A 203 -22.23 2.91 -14.26
N GLN A 204 -21.39 3.62 -15.03
CA GLN A 204 -20.15 3.05 -15.54
C GLN A 204 -19.20 2.65 -14.41
N LEU A 205 -19.04 3.49 -13.37
CA LEU A 205 -18.18 3.16 -12.24
C LEU A 205 -18.67 1.92 -11.46
N PHE A 206 -19.99 1.76 -11.28
CA PHE A 206 -20.54 0.55 -10.65
C PHE A 206 -20.33 -0.68 -11.52
N GLN A 207 -20.45 -0.55 -12.84
CA GLN A 207 -20.16 -1.64 -13.76
C GLN A 207 -18.69 -2.02 -13.72
N ASP A 208 -17.77 -1.05 -13.76
CA ASP A 208 -16.33 -1.28 -13.63
C ASP A 208 -16.01 -1.99 -12.30
N GLN A 209 -16.65 -1.58 -11.20
CA GLN A 209 -16.49 -2.20 -9.89
C GLN A 209 -16.90 -3.68 -9.90
N LYS A 210 -18.04 -3.99 -10.53
CA LYS A 210 -18.55 -5.35 -10.67
C LYS A 210 -17.59 -6.21 -11.50
N ASP A 211 -17.15 -5.71 -12.65
CA ASP A 211 -16.25 -6.45 -13.54
C ASP A 211 -14.91 -6.76 -12.86
N LEU A 212 -14.40 -5.84 -12.03
CA LEU A 212 -13.19 -6.05 -11.23
C LEU A 212 -13.39 -7.08 -10.12
N LEU A 213 -14.54 -7.09 -9.46
CA LEU A 213 -14.89 -8.12 -8.47
C LEU A 213 -14.99 -9.49 -9.13
N ASP A 214 -15.66 -9.60 -10.26
CA ASP A 214 -15.79 -10.86 -11.02
C ASP A 214 -14.40 -11.40 -11.42
N ARG A 215 -13.49 -10.53 -11.89
CA ARG A 215 -12.10 -10.91 -12.18
C ARG A 215 -11.34 -11.41 -10.95
N LEU A 216 -11.55 -10.81 -9.78
CA LEU A 216 -10.93 -11.26 -8.53
C LEU A 216 -11.44 -12.64 -8.07
N THR A 217 -12.69 -13.00 -8.40
CA THR A 217 -13.21 -14.34 -8.08
C THR A 217 -12.53 -15.43 -8.91
N VAL A 218 -12.12 -15.12 -10.14
CA VAL A 218 -11.40 -16.05 -11.02
C VAL A 218 -9.91 -16.11 -10.70
N SER A 219 -9.29 -14.97 -10.40
CA SER A 219 -7.87 -14.90 -10.07
C SER A 219 -7.58 -13.75 -9.11
N PHE A 220 -6.89 -14.05 -8.01
CA PHE A 220 -6.48 -13.02 -7.06
C PHE A 220 -5.24 -12.27 -7.57
N ASP A 221 -5.48 -11.17 -8.27
CA ASP A 221 -4.47 -10.27 -8.81
C ASP A 221 -4.42 -8.95 -8.02
N SER A 222 -3.21 -8.59 -7.55
CA SER A 222 -2.96 -7.37 -6.78
C SER A 222 -3.24 -6.10 -7.60
N ASP A 223 -3.07 -6.16 -8.91
CA ASP A 223 -3.32 -5.02 -9.81
C ASP A 223 -4.83 -4.74 -9.89
N VAL A 224 -5.62 -5.80 -10.06
CA VAL A 224 -7.09 -5.74 -10.06
C VAL A 224 -7.63 -5.22 -8.73
N LEU A 225 -7.03 -5.66 -7.60
CA LEU A 225 -7.41 -5.17 -6.28
C LEU A 225 -7.12 -3.67 -6.11
N SER A 226 -6.01 -3.18 -6.68
CA SER A 226 -5.63 -1.76 -6.62
C SER A 226 -6.58 -0.90 -7.46
N GLU A 227 -6.96 -1.38 -8.63
CA GLU A 227 -7.96 -0.76 -9.50
C GLU A 227 -9.34 -0.70 -8.84
N LEU A 228 -9.76 -1.80 -8.19
CA LEU A 228 -11.02 -1.86 -7.45
C LEU A 228 -11.07 -0.84 -6.31
N LYS A 229 -9.98 -0.68 -5.56
CA LYS A 229 -9.87 0.36 -4.51
C LYS A 229 -10.04 1.75 -5.09
N MET A 230 -9.45 2.00 -6.26
CA MET A 230 -9.59 3.28 -6.96
C MET A 230 -11.04 3.54 -7.35
N VAL A 231 -11.69 2.61 -8.08
CA VAL A 231 -13.09 2.75 -8.51
C VAL A 231 -14.02 2.95 -7.31
N THR A 232 -13.83 2.19 -6.24
CA THR A 232 -14.60 2.32 -4.99
C THR A 232 -14.42 3.70 -4.37
N PHE A 233 -13.19 4.23 -4.37
CA PHE A 233 -12.93 5.60 -3.91
C PHE A 233 -13.63 6.64 -4.79
N LYS A 234 -13.61 6.49 -6.13
CA LYS A 234 -14.31 7.39 -7.06
C LYS A 234 -15.81 7.43 -6.79
N ILE A 235 -16.45 6.27 -6.65
CA ILE A 235 -17.88 6.15 -6.33
C ILE A 235 -18.17 6.87 -5.02
N ARG A 236 -17.43 6.52 -3.96
CA ARG A 236 -17.61 7.11 -2.62
C ARG A 236 -17.44 8.63 -2.65
N HIS A 237 -16.41 9.11 -3.34
CA HIS A 237 -16.16 10.55 -3.47
C HIS A 237 -17.33 11.25 -4.19
N HIS A 238 -17.82 10.70 -5.30
CA HIS A 238 -18.95 11.29 -6.02
C HIS A 238 -20.22 11.33 -5.18
N VAL A 239 -20.63 10.21 -4.61
CA VAL A 239 -21.86 10.09 -3.80
C VAL A 239 -21.83 11.06 -2.60
N LEU A 240 -20.73 11.08 -1.85
CA LEU A 240 -20.62 11.94 -0.66
C LEU A 240 -20.40 13.42 -1.00
N SER A 241 -19.85 13.73 -2.18
CA SER A 241 -19.68 15.13 -2.63
C SER A 241 -20.97 15.72 -3.17
N THR A 242 -21.86 14.91 -3.76
CA THR A 242 -23.21 15.35 -4.14
C THR A 242 -24.07 15.68 -2.92
N ASP A 243 -23.95 14.92 -1.82
CA ASP A 243 -24.73 15.17 -0.59
C ASP A 243 -24.39 16.52 0.04
N LYS A 244 -23.12 16.95 0.02
CA LYS A 244 -22.73 18.27 0.53
C LYS A 244 -23.35 19.41 -0.27
N LYS A 245 -23.34 19.32 -1.61
CA LYS A 245 -23.96 20.33 -2.47
C LYS A 245 -25.48 20.36 -2.31
N TYR A 246 -26.11 19.21 -2.10
CA TYR A 246 -27.56 19.12 -1.86
C TYR A 246 -27.95 19.74 -0.51
N CYS A 247 -27.22 19.44 0.57
CA CYS A 247 -27.43 20.08 1.88
C CYS A 247 -27.21 21.59 1.85
N GLU A 248 -26.20 22.08 1.13
CA GLU A 248 -25.95 23.52 0.97
C GLU A 248 -27.05 24.21 0.12
N SER A 249 -27.62 23.50 -0.87
CA SER A 249 -28.75 24.00 -1.67
C SER A 249 -30.08 24.03 -0.90
N LEU A 250 -30.31 23.07 0.01
CA LEU A 250 -31.47 23.04 0.90
C LEU A 250 -31.37 24.13 1.97
N ALA A 251 -30.19 24.33 2.56
CA ALA A 251 -29.96 25.38 3.56
C ALA A 251 -30.06 26.80 2.98
N SER A 252 -29.81 26.98 1.68
CA SER A 252 -30.00 28.26 0.98
C SER A 252 -31.44 28.47 0.51
N SER A 253 -32.20 27.39 0.28
CA SER A 253 -33.63 27.47 -0.09
C SER A 253 -34.56 27.69 1.11
N GLN A 254 -34.18 27.26 2.32
CA GLN A 254 -34.97 27.46 3.55
C GLN A 254 -34.93 28.90 4.13
N LYS A 255 -34.34 29.87 3.43
CA LYS A 255 -34.40 31.29 3.82
C LYS A 255 -35.59 32.06 3.24
N ASN A 256 -36.39 31.45 2.37
CA ASN A 256 -37.66 31.97 1.92
C ASN A 256 -38.69 30.85 1.99
N GLU A 257 -39.85 31.14 2.60
CA GLU A 257 -41.02 30.26 2.77
C GLU A 257 -41.01 29.35 4.02
N GLU A 258 -41.64 29.87 5.08
CA GLU A 258 -42.36 29.06 6.05
C GLU A 258 -43.46 28.27 5.31
N ALA A 259 -43.16 27.03 4.91
CA ALA A 259 -44.16 26.09 4.43
C ALA A 259 -44.00 24.77 5.19
N SER A 260 -45.08 24.36 5.85
CA SER A 260 -45.25 23.10 6.56
C SER A 260 -44.79 21.91 5.73
N ILE A 261 -43.80 21.18 6.23
CA ILE A 261 -43.38 19.91 5.63
C ILE A 261 -44.44 18.87 5.99
N ASP A 262 -45.17 18.42 4.97
CA ASP A 262 -46.07 17.28 5.03
C ASP A 262 -45.21 15.99 5.15
N ILE A 263 -45.33 15.33 6.30
CA ILE A 263 -44.46 14.20 6.71
C ILE A 263 -44.85 12.90 5.96
N GLU A 264 -46.01 12.87 5.30
CA GLU A 264 -46.56 11.66 4.68
C GLU A 264 -45.87 11.23 3.38
N SER A 265 -45.07 12.07 2.73
CA SER A 265 -44.40 11.72 1.46
C SER A 265 -42.95 11.21 1.61
N SER A 266 -42.46 11.03 2.83
CA SER A 266 -41.11 10.51 3.07
C SER A 266 -41.05 8.99 2.83
N ILE A 267 -40.23 8.58 1.87
CA ILE A 267 -39.97 7.17 1.52
C ILE A 267 -39.48 6.36 2.74
N TYR A 268 -38.90 7.04 3.74
CA TYR A 268 -38.44 6.42 4.99
C TYR A 268 -39.55 6.19 6.02
N TYR A 269 -40.72 6.82 5.89
CA TYR A 269 -41.82 6.66 6.84
C TYR A 269 -42.55 5.32 6.65
N ASN A 270 -42.60 4.81 5.42
CA ASN A 270 -43.27 3.54 5.10
C ASN A 270 -42.42 2.28 5.33
N MET A 271 -41.15 2.41 5.67
CA MET A 271 -40.26 1.27 5.87
C MET A 271 -40.21 0.76 7.32
N PHE A 272 -40.75 1.51 8.28
CA PHE A 272 -40.68 1.18 9.71
C PHE A 272 -42.04 1.27 10.42
N ALA A 273 -43.12 1.43 9.66
CA ALA A 273 -44.49 1.40 10.16
C ALA A 273 -45.11 0.03 9.84
N GLU A 274 -44.67 -1.00 10.57
CA GLU A 274 -45.43 -2.22 10.89
C GLU A 274 -44.78 -2.92 12.10
#